data_AF-A0A3B0ZV06-F1
#
_entry.id   AF-A0A3B0ZV06-F1
#
_cell.length_a   1.000
_cell.length_b   1.000
_cell.length_c   1.000
_cell.angle_alpha   90.00
_cell.angle_beta   90.00
_cell.angle_gamma   90.00
#
_symmetry.space_group_name_H-M   'P 1'
#
loop_
_entity.id
_entity.type
_entity.pdbx_description
1 polymer ?
#
loop_
_entity_poly.entity_id
_entity_poly.type
_entity_poly.pdbx_seq_one_letter_code
_entity_poly.pdbx_strand_id
1 'polypeptide(L)'
;MALSTTVVFTRGAYYMLGTGISSGALLLMMTIEVYTKKPPSDKMTKVLVRTAISGLVLAFLLPVIAENLTENYLLKKGYGYCDVPSSSWPIYKDVNYTLDAETCSTIIEEYKNRFPSLYSKDDEPVSTLH
;
A
#
# COMPACT_ATOMS: atom_id res chain seq x y z
N MET A 1 8.89 -21.97 -17.04
CA MET A 1 8.87 -20.63 -16.41
C MET A 1 7.41 -20.26 -16.25
N ALA A 2 6.83 -20.47 -15.06
CA ALA A 2 5.44 -20.11 -14.82
C ALA A 2 5.34 -18.58 -14.83
N LEU A 3 4.58 -18.02 -15.77
CA LEU A 3 4.11 -16.65 -15.66
C LEU A 3 3.34 -16.58 -14.35
N SER A 4 3.78 -15.74 -13.41
CA SER A 4 3.04 -15.51 -12.17
C SER A 4 1.63 -15.04 -12.52
N THR A 5 0.65 -15.94 -12.43
CA THR A 5 -0.78 -15.73 -12.73
C THR A 5 -1.48 -14.83 -11.72
N THR A 6 -0.71 -14.26 -10.80
CA THR A 6 -1.17 -13.45 -9.67
C THR A 6 -0.30 -12.20 -9.58
N VAL A 7 -0.95 -11.04 -9.57
CA VAL A 7 -0.32 -9.74 -9.31
C VAL A 7 -0.80 -9.27 -7.95
N VAL A 8 0.13 -9.10 -7.01
CA VAL A 8 -0.14 -8.60 -5.66
C VAL A 8 0.17 -7.11 -5.61
N PHE A 9 -0.84 -6.31 -5.30
CA PHE A 9 -0.67 -4.88 -5.08
C PHE A 9 -0.66 -4.58 -3.57
N THR A 10 0.53 -4.25 -3.04
CA THR A 10 0.71 -3.91 -1.63
C THR A 10 0.54 -2.41 -1.40
N ARG A 11 -0.61 -2.00 -0.87
CA ARG A 11 -0.91 -0.58 -0.55
C ARG A 11 0.07 0.00 0.47
N GLY A 12 0.50 -0.81 1.44
CA GLY A 12 1.37 -0.40 2.54
C GLY A 12 2.70 0.21 2.11
N ALA A 13 3.27 -0.23 0.98
CA ALA A 13 4.51 0.33 0.44
C ALA A 13 4.37 1.82 0.07
N TYR A 14 3.23 2.21 -0.51
CA TYR A 14 2.95 3.59 -0.91
C TYR A 14 2.68 4.49 0.29
N TYR A 15 2.00 3.97 1.32
CA TYR A 15 1.84 4.66 2.60
C TYR A 15 3.20 4.88 3.29
N MET A 16 4.06 3.86 3.32
CA MET A 16 5.40 3.96 3.91
C MET A 16 6.30 4.95 3.19
N LEU A 17 6.18 5.08 1.87
CA LEU A 17 6.96 6.06 1.13
C LEU A 17 6.61 7.50 1.53
N GLY A 18 5.33 7.86 1.55
CA GLY A 18 4.91 9.21 1.93
C GLY A 18 5.20 9.53 3.40
N THR A 19 4.87 8.60 4.30
CA THR A 19 5.17 8.74 5.74
C THR A 19 6.67 8.76 6.01
N GLY A 20 7.47 7.98 5.29
CA GLY A 20 8.92 7.97 5.35
C GLY A 20 9.54 9.29 4.91
N ILE A 21 9.06 9.91 3.82
CA ILE A 21 9.50 11.24 3.39
C ILE A 21 9.16 12.29 4.46
N SER A 22 7.94 12.23 5.00
CA SER A 22 7.48 13.19 6.00
C SER A 22 8.27 13.10 7.30
N SER A 23 8.35 11.90 7.88
CA SER A 23 9.12 11.63 9.08
C SER A 23 10.62 11.86 8.88
N GLY A 24 11.17 11.47 7.74
CA GLY A 24 12.58 11.71 7.40
C GLY A 24 12.94 13.19 7.38
N ALA A 25 12.08 14.05 6.83
CA ALA A 25 12.29 15.49 6.84
C ALA A 25 12.28 16.09 8.26
N LEU A 26 11.39 15.61 9.13
CA LEU A 26 11.34 16.02 10.54
C LEU A 26 12.56 15.52 11.32
N LEU A 27 12.95 14.25 11.13
CA LEU A 27 14.13 13.66 11.76
C LEU A 27 15.40 14.39 11.34
N LEU A 28 15.51 14.80 10.08
CA LEU A 28 16.63 15.62 9.61
C LEU A 28 16.66 16.98 10.31
N MET A 29 15.52 17.66 10.49
CA MET A 29 15.48 18.92 11.27
C MET A 29 16.00 18.71 12.69
N MET A 30 15.48 17.70 13.40
CA MET A 30 15.90 17.39 14.78
C MET A 30 17.39 17.04 14.84
N THR A 31 17.87 16.22 13.90
CA THR A 31 19.28 15.80 13.86
C THR A 31 20.21 16.99 13.67
N ILE A 32 19.84 17.92 12.79
CA ILE A 32 20.61 19.15 12.54
C ILE A 32 20.62 20.02 13.79
N GLU A 33 19.46 20.20 14.43
CA GLU A 33 19.34 21.02 15.64
C GLU A 33 20.19 20.46 16.80
N VAL A 34 20.12 19.14 17.02
CA VAL A 34 20.90 18.44 18.05
C VAL A 34 22.41 18.54 17.76
N TYR A 35 22.82 18.33 16.51
CA TYR A 35 24.24 18.31 16.15
C TYR A 35 24.87 19.71 16.15
N THR A 36 24.16 20.71 15.62
CA THR A 36 24.65 22.09 15.53
C THR A 36 24.39 22.90 16.80
N LYS A 37 23.58 22.37 17.73
CA LYS A 37 23.08 23.04 18.93
C LYS A 37 22.40 24.39 18.64
N LYS A 38 21.89 24.56 17.42
CA LYS A 38 21.27 25.77 16.91
C LYS A 38 20.11 25.38 16.01
N PRO A 39 19.05 26.21 15.94
CA PRO A 39 17.96 25.95 15.01
C PRO A 39 18.48 26.00 13.55
N PRO A 40 17.92 25.20 12.65
CA PRO A 40 18.20 25.28 11.22
C PRO A 40 17.91 26.68 10.68
N SER A 41 18.67 27.13 9.67
CA SER A 41 18.37 28.41 9.02
C SER A 41 16.96 28.43 8.44
N ASP A 42 16.30 29.61 8.43
CA ASP A 42 14.93 29.77 7.95
C ASP A 42 14.69 29.19 6.55
N LYS A 43 15.68 29.33 5.66
CA LYS A 43 15.62 28.76 4.30
C LYS A 43 15.51 27.23 4.35
N MET A 44 16.31 26.59 5.19
CA MET A 44 16.34 25.14 5.33
C MET A 44 15.09 24.62 6.04
N THR A 45 14.64 25.30 7.09
CA THR A 45 13.38 25.01 7.78
C THR A 45 12.21 25.04 6.80
N LYS A 46 12.12 26.08 5.96
CA LYS A 46 11.05 26.21 4.98
C LYS A 46 11.04 25.07 3.95
N VAL A 47 12.22 24.63 3.50
CA VAL A 47 12.35 23.48 2.59
C VAL A 47 11.94 22.20 3.30
N LEU A 48 12.46 21.92 4.50
CA LEU A 48 12.17 20.70 5.23
C LEU A 48 10.69 20.59 5.63
N VAL A 49 10.07 21.68 6.08
CA VAL A 49 8.63 21.73 6.37
C VAL A 49 7.81 21.50 5.11
N ARG A 50 8.16 22.12 3.98
CA ARG A 50 7.46 21.90 2.71
C ARG A 50 7.59 20.44 2.25
N THR A 51 8.79 19.86 2.40
CA THR A 51 9.02 18.43 2.12
C THR A 51 8.16 17.56 3.03
N ALA A 52 8.10 17.85 4.33
CA ALA A 52 7.31 17.08 5.29
C ALA A 52 5.81 17.09 4.94
N ILE A 53 5.27 18.29 4.64
CA ILE A 53 3.89 18.46 4.21
C ILE A 53 3.63 17.72 2.89
N SER A 54 4.53 17.85 1.92
CA SER A 54 4.39 17.14 0.64
C SER A 54 4.42 15.62 0.81
N GLY A 55 5.31 15.09 1.65
CA GLY A 55 5.36 13.67 1.98
C GLY A 55 4.09 13.18 2.63
N LEU A 56 3.51 13.97 3.54
CA LEU A 56 2.23 13.67 4.17
C LEU A 56 1.10 13.62 3.13
N VAL A 57 1.03 14.60 2.24
CA VAL A 57 0.04 14.61 1.14
C VAL A 57 0.23 13.40 0.23
N LEU A 58 1.47 13.05 -0.12
CA LEU A 58 1.77 11.85 -0.90
C LEU A 58 1.33 10.57 -0.17
N ALA A 59 1.48 10.49 1.16
CA ALA A 59 1.08 9.30 1.92
C ALA A 59 -0.40 8.95 1.76
N PHE A 60 -1.26 9.96 1.51
CA PHE A 60 -2.68 9.75 1.28
C PHE A 60 -3.05 9.62 -0.20
N LEU A 61 -2.47 10.45 -1.07
CA LEU A 61 -2.84 10.46 -2.49
C LEU A 61 -2.24 9.30 -3.28
N LEU A 62 -0.97 8.97 -3.01
CA LEU A 62 -0.24 7.97 -3.76
C LEU A 62 -0.85 6.56 -3.72
N PRO A 63 -1.26 6.01 -2.56
CA PRO A 63 -1.87 4.67 -2.52
C PRO A 63 -3.16 4.61 -3.34
N VAL A 64 -4.01 5.63 -3.27
CA VAL A 64 -5.29 5.70 -4.01
C VAL A 64 -5.05 5.77 -5.51
N ILE A 65 -4.12 6.63 -5.96
CA ILE A 65 -3.80 6.79 -7.38
C ILE A 65 -3.16 5.52 -7.93
N ALA A 66 -2.18 4.95 -7.21
CA ALA A 66 -1.45 3.76 -7.64
C ALA A 66 -2.37 2.54 -7.73
N GLU A 67 -3.30 2.39 -6.80
CA GLU A 67 -4.31 1.33 -6.82
C GLU A 67 -5.21 1.45 -8.06
N ASN A 68 -5.81 2.63 -8.27
CA ASN A 68 -6.71 2.84 -9.41
C ASN A 68 -5.98 2.65 -10.75
N LEU A 69 -4.73 3.09 -10.87
CA LEU A 69 -3.93 2.87 -12.08
C LEU A 69 -3.64 1.38 -12.31
N THR A 70 -3.30 0.66 -11.23
CA THR A 70 -3.00 -0.78 -11.29
C THR A 70 -4.25 -1.58 -11.64
N GLU A 71 -5.37 -1.29 -10.99
CA GLU A 71 -6.67 -1.91 -11.27
C GLU A 71 -7.07 -1.72 -12.73
N ASN A 72 -7.07 -0.48 -13.23
CA ASN A 72 -7.42 -0.17 -14.62
C ASN A 72 -6.48 -0.87 -15.62
N TYR A 73 -5.21 -1.01 -15.30
CA TYR A 73 -4.25 -1.68 -16.17
C TYR A 73 -4.47 -3.20 -16.20
N LEU A 74 -4.76 -3.81 -15.06
CA LEU A 74 -4.96 -5.26 -14.93
C LEU A 74 -6.32 -5.71 -15.46
N LEU A 75 -7.39 -4.96 -15.20
CA LEU A 75 -8.72 -5.20 -15.79
C LEU A 75 -8.67 -5.14 -17.32
N LYS A 76 -7.96 -4.16 -17.90
CA LYS A 76 -7.74 -4.08 -19.35
C LYS A 76 -6.97 -5.26 -19.94
N LYS A 77 -6.22 -5.98 -19.10
CA LYS A 77 -5.49 -7.20 -19.48
C LYS A 77 -6.26 -8.50 -19.18
N GLY A 78 -7.51 -8.40 -18.73
CA GLY A 78 -8.36 -9.55 -18.44
C GLY A 78 -8.14 -10.19 -17.08
N TYR A 79 -7.41 -9.54 -16.17
CA TYR A 79 -7.28 -10.02 -14.79
C TYR A 79 -8.55 -9.68 -14.01
N GLY A 80 -9.11 -10.66 -13.30
CA GLY A 80 -10.21 -10.48 -12.36
C GLY A 80 -9.74 -10.13 -10.95
N TYR A 81 -10.65 -9.57 -10.16
CA TYR A 81 -10.42 -9.21 -8.77
C TYR A 81 -10.53 -10.46 -7.88
N CYS A 82 -9.51 -10.71 -7.05
CA CYS A 82 -9.51 -11.78 -6.06
C CYS A 82 -9.22 -11.17 -4.68
N ASP A 83 -10.26 -10.67 -3.99
CA ASP A 83 -10.11 -10.18 -2.62
C ASP A 83 -9.99 -11.38 -1.68
N VAL A 84 -8.93 -11.39 -0.88
CA VAL A 84 -8.87 -12.21 0.33
C VAL A 84 -9.18 -11.31 1.51
N PRO A 85 -9.94 -11.78 2.53
CA PRO A 85 -10.23 -10.96 3.71
C PRO A 85 -8.92 -10.64 4.44
N SER A 86 -8.39 -9.46 4.15
CA SER A 86 -7.22 -8.87 4.80
C SER A 86 -7.67 -8.03 6.00
N SER A 87 -6.74 -7.78 6.91
CA SER A 87 -6.91 -6.87 8.05
C SER A 87 -7.71 -5.62 7.67
N SER A 88 -8.63 -5.20 8.55
CA SER A 88 -9.51 -4.03 8.33
C SER A 88 -8.75 -2.71 8.14
N TRP A 89 -7.44 -2.69 8.40
CA TRP A 89 -6.61 -1.51 8.21
C TRP A 89 -6.15 -1.34 6.74
N PRO A 90 -6.41 -0.17 6.11
CA PRO A 90 -6.10 0.07 4.69
C PRO A 90 -4.63 -0.10 4.31
N ILE A 91 -3.73 0.06 5.28
CA ILE A 91 -2.26 -0.03 5.10
C ILE A 91 -1.82 -1.49 4.90
N TYR A 92 -2.58 -2.45 5.44
CA TYR A 92 -2.27 -3.87 5.36
C TYR A 92 -3.15 -4.61 4.33
N LYS A 93 -3.99 -3.87 3.59
CA LYS A 93 -4.82 -4.45 2.54
C LYS A 93 -3.96 -4.73 1.30
N ASP A 94 -3.64 -5.99 1.09
CA ASP A 94 -3.12 -6.50 -0.17
C ASP A 94 -4.29 -6.80 -1.10
N VAL A 95 -4.15 -6.41 -2.37
CA VAL A 95 -5.14 -6.70 -3.41
C VAL A 95 -4.53 -7.67 -4.40
N ASN A 96 -5.15 -8.83 -4.58
CA ASN A 96 -4.69 -9.83 -5.53
C ASN A 96 -5.52 -9.76 -6.82
N TYR A 97 -4.83 -9.75 -7.95
CA TYR A 97 -5.43 -9.84 -9.28
C TYR A 97 -4.98 -11.13 -9.94
N THR A 98 -5.93 -11.89 -10.51
CA THR A 98 -5.63 -13.17 -11.15
C THR A 98 -6.44 -13.38 -12.42
N LEU A 99 -5.87 -14.13 -13.36
CA LEU A 99 -6.50 -14.44 -14.65
C LEU A 99 -7.49 -15.62 -14.58
N ASP A 100 -7.47 -16.38 -13.48
CA ASP A 100 -8.13 -17.67 -13.41
C ASP A 100 -8.85 -17.89 -12.07
N ALA A 101 -10.08 -18.41 -12.15
CA ALA A 101 -10.95 -18.65 -10.99
C ALA A 101 -10.41 -19.72 -10.04
N GLU A 102 -9.78 -20.76 -10.61
CA GLU A 102 -9.19 -21.86 -9.84
C GLU A 102 -7.99 -21.37 -9.03
N THR A 103 -7.17 -20.51 -9.65
CA THR A 103 -6.06 -19.81 -8.98
C THR A 103 -6.55 -18.93 -7.83
N CYS A 104 -7.65 -18.18 -8.01
CA CYS A 104 -8.23 -17.38 -6.93
C CYS A 104 -8.68 -18.24 -5.74
N SER A 105 -9.37 -19.36 -5.99
CA SER A 105 -9.83 -20.27 -4.93
C SER A 105 -8.68 -20.88 -4.14
N THR A 106 -7.57 -21.21 -4.80
CA THR A 106 -6.36 -21.74 -4.14
C THR A 106 -5.72 -20.70 -3.23
N ILE A 107 -5.64 -19.44 -3.67
CA ILE A 107 -5.11 -18.32 -2.87
C ILE A 107 -5.98 -18.08 -1.62
N ILE A 108 -7.31 -18.14 -1.76
CA ILE A 108 -8.25 -17.97 -0.64
C ILE A 108 -8.04 -19.08 0.40
N GLU A 109 -7.94 -20.34 -0.03
CA GLU A 109 -7.74 -21.49 0.87
C GLU A 109 -6.35 -21.44 1.56
N GLU A 110 -5.29 -21.06 0.85
CA GLU A 110 -3.96 -20.88 1.46
C GLU A 110 -3.98 -19.75 2.51
N TYR A 111 -4.65 -18.64 2.21
CA TYR A 111 -4.77 -17.50 3.13
C TYR A 111 -5.57 -17.88 4.38
N LYS A 112 -6.69 -18.58 4.22
CA LYS A 112 -7.54 -19.08 5.32
C LYS A 112 -6.78 -20.01 6.26
N ASN A 113 -5.96 -20.91 5.72
CA ASN A 113 -5.13 -21.82 6.53
C ASN A 113 -4.03 -21.07 7.28
N ARG A 114 -3.46 -20.02 6.69
CA ARG A 114 -2.38 -19.23 7.28
C ARG A 114 -2.88 -18.21 8.32
N PHE A 115 -4.07 -17.64 8.11
CA PHE A 115 -4.64 -16.59 8.95
C PHE A 115 -6.11 -16.88 9.31
N PRO A 116 -6.39 -17.94 10.07
CA PRO A 116 -7.76 -18.37 10.36
C PRO A 116 -8.57 -17.34 11.17
N SER A 117 -7.91 -16.45 11.92
CA SER A 117 -8.55 -15.40 12.72
C SER A 117 -9.01 -14.17 11.93
N LEU A 118 -8.55 -14.01 10.67
CA LEU A 118 -8.96 -12.90 9.79
C LEU A 118 -10.14 -13.28 8.88
N TYR A 119 -10.52 -14.56 8.87
CA TYR A 119 -11.66 -15.06 8.11
C TYR A 119 -12.90 -15.03 9.02
N SER A 120 -13.69 -13.95 8.95
CA SER A 120 -15.01 -13.92 9.59
C SER A 120 -15.98 -14.77 8.78
N LYS A 121 -16.89 -15.46 9.47
CA LYS A 121 -17.86 -16.41 8.85
C LYS A 121 -18.89 -15.72 7.93
N ASP A 122 -18.88 -14.39 7.91
CA ASP A 122 -19.84 -13.54 7.21
C ASP A 122 -19.25 -12.84 5.95
N ASP A 123 -17.95 -12.99 5.68
CA ASP A 123 -17.29 -12.43 4.48
C ASP A 123 -17.24 -13.48 3.36
N GLU A 124 -18.26 -13.48 2.50
CA GLU A 124 -18.27 -14.26 1.27
C GLU A 124 -17.18 -13.70 0.32
N PRO A 125 -16.27 -14.53 -0.22
CA PRO A 125 -15.26 -14.05 -1.15
C PRO A 125 -15.94 -13.54 -2.43
N VAL A 126 -15.93 -12.23 -2.65
CA VAL A 126 -16.47 -11.62 -3.86
C VAL A 126 -15.47 -11.81 -5.00
N SER A 127 -15.61 -12.93 -5.72
CA SER A 127 -14.95 -13.13 -7.01
C SER A 127 -15.79 -12.50 -8.12
N THR A 128 -15.60 -11.19 -8.35
CA THR A 128 -16.11 -10.54 -9.56
C THR A 128 -15.13 -10.79 -10.71
N LEU A 129 -15.19 -12.02 -11.23
CA LEU A 129 -14.65 -12.35 -12.55
C LEU A 129 -15.68 -11.91 -13.59
N HIS A 130 -15.32 -10.93 -14.41
CA HIS A 130 -16.09 -10.52 -15.58
C HIS A 130 -15.56 -11.20 -16.84
#